data_AF-A0A9P1F7N2-F1
#
_entry.id   AF-A0A9P1F7N2-F1
#
_cell.length_a   1.000
_cell.length_b   1.000
_cell.length_c   1.000
_cell.angle_alpha   90.00
_cell.angle_beta   90.00
_cell.angle_gamma   90.00
#
_symmetry.space_group_name_H-M   'P 1'
#
loop_
_entity.id
_entity.type
_entity.pdbx_description
1 polymer ?
#
loop_
_entity_poly.entity_id
_entity_poly.type
_entity_poly.pdbx_seq_one_letter_code
_entity_poly.pdbx_strand_id
1 'polypeptide(L)'
;MPSITFDEQLTEQRIEGKVRQLVSLVARVPLKDVGILFSWKDVLDEKQRAEFNEIVAEALTAYFQVSTEPSDVDNLNYFWEIVNRITCKC
;
A
#
# COMPACT_ATOMS: atom_id res chain seq x y z
N MET A 1 0.64 0.68 18.64
CA MET A 1 -0.24 0.53 17.46
C MET A 1 -0.81 -0.88 17.51
N PRO A 2 -2.11 -1.11 17.22
CA PRO A 2 -2.62 -2.46 17.09
C PRO A 2 -1.79 -3.19 16.02
N SER A 3 -1.32 -4.40 16.32
CA SER A 3 -0.59 -5.22 15.36
C SER A 3 -1.53 -5.55 14.19
N ILE A 4 -1.36 -4.85 13.07
CA ILE A 4 -2.03 -5.22 11.84
C ILE A 4 -1.38 -6.53 11.38
N THR A 5 -2.06 -7.65 11.55
CA THR A 5 -1.63 -8.91 10.94
C THR A 5 -2.10 -8.90 9.49
N PHE A 6 -1.20 -8.52 8.57
CA PHE A 6 -1.53 -8.43 7.14
C PHE A 6 -2.12 -9.73 6.57
N ASP A 7 -1.72 -10.90 7.08
CA ASP A 7 -2.27 -12.21 6.68
C ASP A 7 -3.79 -12.32 6.87
N GLU A 8 -4.35 -11.68 7.90
CA GLU A 8 -5.80 -11.76 8.18
C GLU A 8 -6.62 -10.79 7.31
N GLN A 9 -5.99 -9.70 6.86
CA GLN A 9 -6.67 -8.62 6.14
C GLN A 9 -6.49 -8.72 4.62
N LEU A 10 -5.34 -9.23 4.15
CA LEU A 10 -4.98 -9.33 2.74
C LEU A 10 -5.34 -10.70 2.17
N THR A 11 -6.65 -10.97 2.10
CA THR A 11 -7.22 -12.28 1.76
C THR A 11 -7.30 -12.59 0.27
N GLU A 12 -7.10 -11.60 -0.60
CA GLU A 12 -7.11 -11.80 -2.05
C GLU A 12 -5.98 -12.74 -2.50
N GLN A 13 -6.24 -13.55 -3.52
CA GLN A 13 -5.23 -14.51 -3.99
C GLN A 13 -4.17 -13.85 -4.88
N ARG A 14 -4.55 -12.84 -5.65
CA ARG A 14 -3.66 -12.15 -6.59
C ARG A 14 -2.94 -11.00 -5.90
N ILE A 15 -1.68 -10.78 -6.26
CA ILE A 15 -0.85 -9.67 -5.72
C ILE A 15 -1.59 -8.33 -5.88
N GLU A 16 -2.11 -8.02 -7.07
CA GLU A 16 -2.87 -6.78 -7.29
C GLU A 16 -4.04 -6.63 -6.32
N GLY A 17 -4.79 -7.70 -6.07
CA GLY A 17 -5.91 -7.71 -5.12
C GLY A 17 -5.46 -7.45 -3.68
N LYS A 18 -4.37 -8.09 -3.24
CA LYS A 18 -3.78 -7.86 -1.91
C LYS A 18 -3.29 -6.42 -1.75
N VAL A 19 -2.62 -5.87 -2.76
CA VAL A 19 -2.17 -4.47 -2.72
C VAL A 19 -3.37 -3.54 -2.69
N ARG A 20 -4.46 -3.87 -3.41
CA ARG A 20 -5.68 -3.05 -3.39
C ARG A 20 -6.31 -3.05 -2.01
N GLN A 21 -6.38 -4.21 -1.34
CA GLN A 21 -6.83 -4.33 0.04
C GLN A 21 -5.93 -3.55 1.00
N LEU A 22 -4.61 -3.63 0.85
CA LEU A 22 -3.65 -2.87 1.65
C LEU A 22 -3.88 -1.36 1.51
N VAL A 23 -3.90 -0.84 0.28
CA VAL A 23 -4.09 0.60 0.03
C VAL A 23 -5.45 1.07 0.54
N SER A 24 -6.52 0.30 0.32
CA SER A 24 -7.86 0.60 0.85
C SER A 24 -7.88 0.66 2.38
N LEU A 25 -7.25 -0.32 3.04
CA LEU A 25 -7.16 -0.40 4.49
C LEU A 25 -6.41 0.80 5.08
N VAL A 26 -5.23 1.10 4.54
CA VAL A 26 -4.33 2.12 5.10
C VAL A 26 -4.81 3.53 4.77
N ALA A 27 -5.28 3.78 3.54
CA ALA A 27 -5.85 5.08 3.16
C ALA A 27 -7.28 5.27 3.70
N ARG A 28 -7.87 4.25 4.34
CA ARG A 28 -9.24 4.27 4.91
C ARG A 28 -10.30 4.66 3.88
N VAL A 29 -10.13 4.17 2.65
CA VAL A 29 -11.06 4.38 1.53
C VAL A 29 -11.75 3.07 1.15
N PRO A 30 -12.96 3.10 0.59
CA PRO A 30 -13.62 1.88 0.09
C PRO A 30 -12.78 1.16 -0.97
N LEU A 31 -12.72 -0.19 -0.91
CA LEU A 31 -11.94 -1.00 -1.85
C LEU A 31 -12.27 -0.74 -3.33
N LYS A 32 -13.55 -0.49 -3.61
CA LYS A 32 -14.06 -0.18 -4.96
C LYS A 32 -13.52 1.14 -5.53
N ASP A 33 -13.01 2.03 -4.69
CA ASP A 33 -12.50 3.35 -5.09
C ASP A 33 -10.99 3.29 -5.41
N VAL A 34 -10.31 2.20 -5.04
CA VAL A 34 -8.88 1.99 -5.34
C VAL A 34 -8.72 1.41 -6.76
N GLY A 35 -8.88 2.29 -7.74
CA GLY A 35 -8.62 2.01 -9.16
C GLY A 35 -7.14 2.07 -9.53
N ILE A 36 -6.82 1.77 -10.79
CA ILE A 36 -5.43 1.73 -11.29
C ILE A 36 -4.70 3.07 -11.13
N LEU A 37 -5.40 4.18 -11.33
CA LEU A 37 -4.89 5.56 -11.19
C LEU A 37 -5.21 6.18 -9.82
N PHE A 38 -5.65 5.39 -8.85
CA PHE A 38 -5.90 5.91 -7.50
C PHE A 38 -4.60 6.45 -6.91
N SER A 39 -4.62 7.69 -6.44
CA SER A 39 -3.55 8.31 -5.66
C SER A 39 -4.03 8.57 -4.24
N TRP A 40 -3.32 8.02 -3.25
CA TRP A 40 -3.57 8.36 -1.85
C TRP A 40 -3.20 9.82 -1.55
N LYS A 41 -2.35 10.45 -2.36
CA LYS A 41 -1.95 11.85 -2.19
C LYS A 41 -3.10 12.82 -2.41
N ASP A 42 -4.08 12.44 -3.23
CA ASP A 42 -5.25 13.27 -3.53
C ASP A 42 -6.30 13.25 -2.41
N VAL A 43 -6.26 12.25 -1.52
CA VAL A 43 -7.29 12.02 -0.50
C VAL A 43 -6.77 12.10 0.94
N LEU A 44 -5.46 11.98 1.15
CA LEU A 44 -4.83 12.03 2.47
C LEU A 44 -4.15 13.37 2.71
N ASP A 45 -4.31 13.91 3.91
CA ASP A 45 -3.51 15.05 4.39
C ASP A 45 -2.05 14.65 4.67
N GLU A 46 -1.18 15.62 4.95
CA GLU A 46 0.25 15.37 5.13
C GLU A 46 0.58 14.38 6.25
N LYS A 47 -0.14 14.45 7.37
CA LYS A 47 0.07 13.54 8.50
C LYS A 47 -0.39 12.13 8.14
N GLN A 48 -1.55 12.01 7.51
CA GLN A 48 -2.08 10.74 7.04
C GLN A 48 -1.18 10.11 5.96
N ARG A 49 -0.59 10.91 5.08
CA ARG A 49 0.38 10.43 4.08
C ARG A 49 1.63 9.86 4.74
N ALA A 50 2.17 10.52 5.76
CA ALA A 50 3.33 10.00 6.49
C ALA A 50 3.02 8.63 7.13
N GLU A 51 1.88 8.49 7.81
CA GLU A 51 1.41 7.22 8.39
C GLU A 51 1.17 6.17 7.30
N PHE A 52 0.59 6.55 6.16
CA PHE A 52 0.39 5.67 5.02
C PHE A 52 1.72 5.13 4.48
N ASN A 53 2.70 6.01 4.28
CA ASN A 53 4.02 5.66 3.76
C ASN A 53 4.74 4.69 4.71
N GLU A 54 4.66 4.91 6.03
CA GLU A 54 5.22 4.00 7.04
C GLU A 54 4.59 2.60 6.98
N ILE A 55 3.26 2.51 7.03
CA ILE A 55 2.56 1.23 7.09
C ILE A 55 2.69 0.46 5.77
N VAL A 56 2.63 1.14 4.62
CA VAL A 56 2.81 0.49 3.32
C VAL A 56 4.25 0.02 3.15
N ALA A 57 5.26 0.79 3.55
CA ALA A 57 6.65 0.37 3.49
C ALA A 57 6.91 -0.87 4.39
N GLU A 58 6.34 -0.89 5.59
CA GLU A 58 6.38 -2.03 6.49
C GLU A 58 5.73 -3.27 5.86
N ALA A 59 4.53 -3.13 5.29
CA ALA A 59 3.85 -4.22 4.59
C ALA A 59 4.68 -4.75 3.42
N LEU A 60 5.24 -3.86 2.59
CA LEU A 60 6.07 -4.25 1.46
C LEU A 60 7.31 -5.01 1.90
N THR A 61 7.97 -4.56 2.98
CA THR A 61 9.18 -5.20 3.51
C THR A 61 8.87 -6.51 4.22
N ALA A 62 7.93 -6.52 5.17
CA ALA A 62 7.68 -7.67 6.05
C ALA A 62 6.78 -8.72 5.40
N TYR A 63 5.75 -8.31 4.67
CA TYR A 63 4.77 -9.23 4.07
C TYR A 63 5.13 -9.61 2.64
N PHE A 64 5.41 -8.62 1.78
CA PHE A 64 5.74 -8.88 0.38
C PHE A 64 7.22 -9.18 0.13
N GLN A 65 8.07 -9.07 1.15
CA GLN A 65 9.52 -9.35 1.08
C GLN A 65 10.24 -8.46 0.04
N VAL A 66 9.84 -7.19 -0.03
CA VAL A 66 10.41 -6.14 -0.90
C VAL A 66 10.95 -5.02 -0.02
N SER A 67 12.28 -4.93 0.11
CA SER A 67 12.93 -3.88 0.92
C SER A 67 12.49 -2.50 0.44
N THR A 68 11.75 -1.80 1.31
CA THR A 68 11.09 -0.54 0.99
C THR A 68 11.12 0.34 2.22
N GLU A 69 11.59 1.58 2.06
CA GLU A 69 11.54 2.62 3.08
C GLU A 69 10.29 3.51 2.87
N PRO A 70 9.82 4.25 3.89
CA PRO A 70 8.70 5.17 3.71
C PRO A 70 8.92 6.21 2.60
N SER A 71 10.16 6.65 2.41
CA SER A 71 10.58 7.57 1.34
C SER A 71 10.39 6.98 -0.06
N ASP A 72 10.57 5.66 -0.23
CA ASP A 72 10.28 4.98 -1.48
C ASP A 72 8.81 5.08 -1.85
N VAL A 73 7.92 4.88 -0.86
CA VAL A 73 6.46 4.98 -1.05
C VAL A 73 6.07 6.42 -1.32
N ASP A 74 6.70 7.39 -0.65
CA ASP A 74 6.44 8.81 -0.86
C ASP A 74 6.79 9.28 -2.29
N ASN A 75 7.77 8.65 -2.92
CA ASN A 75 8.13 8.91 -4.32
C ASN A 75 7.12 8.34 -5.33
N LEU A 76 6.23 7.44 -4.90
CA LEU A 76 5.15 6.91 -5.74
C LEU A 76 3.95 7.85 -5.74
N ASN A 77 3.15 7.80 -6.79
CA ASN A 77 1.96 8.62 -6.96
C ASN A 77 0.70 7.79 -7.09
N TYR A 78 0.78 6.57 -7.63
CA TYR A 78 -0.38 5.78 -8.00
C TYR A 78 -0.30 4.35 -7.48
N PHE A 79 -1.48 3.77 -7.24
CA PHE A 79 -1.67 2.38 -6.85
C PHE A 79 -0.84 1.39 -7.70
N TRP A 80 -0.86 1.55 -9.03
CA TRP A 80 -0.18 0.62 -9.94
C TRP A 80 1.33 0.57 -9.71
N GLU A 81 1.95 1.64 -9.21
CA GLU A 81 3.39 1.70 -8.96
C GLU A 81 3.79 0.82 -7.78
N ILE A 82 2.93 0.71 -6.76
CA ILE A 82 3.12 -0.24 -5.65
C ILE A 82 3.05 -1.67 -6.17
N VAL A 83 2.05 -1.98 -7.01
CA VAL A 83 1.93 -3.31 -7.64
C VAL A 83 3.19 -3.61 -8.44
N ASN A 84 3.64 -2.66 -9.26
CA ASN A 84 4.83 -2.81 -10.09
C ASN A 84 6.08 -3.07 -9.26
N ARG A 85 6.25 -2.38 -8.12
CA ARG A 85 7.40 -2.58 -7.22
C ARG A 85 7.47 -4.01 -6.66
N ILE A 86 6.34 -4.67 -6.47
CA ILE A 86 6.30 -6.07 -6.01
C ILE A 86 6.58 -7.05 -7.15
N THR A 87 6.02 -6.78 -8.33
CA THR A 87 6.04 -7.74 -9.45
C THR A 87 7.30 -7.63 -10.31
N CYS A 88 7.86 -6.43 -10.45
CA CYS A 88 9.09 -6.18 -11.18
C CYS A 88 10.25 -6.18 -10.18
N LYS A 89 10.76 -7.36 -9.87
CA LYS A 89 12.05 -7.52 -9.19
C LYS A 89 13.15 -7.14 -10.19
N CYS A 90 13.67 -5.92 -10.09
CA CYS A 90 14.97 -5.57 -10.68
C CYS A 90 16.09 -6.23 -9.87
#